data_AF-A0A2G5PL00-F1
#
_entry.id   AF-A0A2G5PL00-F1
#
_cell.length_a   1.000
_cell.length_b   1.000
_cell.length_c   1.000
_cell.angle_alpha   90.00
_cell.angle_beta   90.00
_cell.angle_gamma   90.00
#
_symmetry.space_group_name_H-M   'P 1'
#
loop_
_entity.id
_entity.type
_entity.pdbx_description
1 polymer ?
#
loop_
_entity_poly.entity_id
_entity_poly.type
_entity_poly.pdbx_seq_one_letter_code
_entity_poly.pdbx_strand_id
1 'polypeptide(L)'
;MSASPPFIMVGGMAQMLFVLLAIVMVLKQHARAPQAAIIVGFGSALVFTYAHLLPTVFPGYQDSFVSPPHINVTWFSWFSALTEIGTGLVFAMAGIREVNSVRNPVL
;
A
#
# COMPACT_ATOMS: atom_id res chain seq x y z
N MET A 1 21.96 -7.33 12.98
CA MET A 1 21.46 -6.27 12.06
C MET A 1 19.93 -6.30 12.09
N SER A 2 19.24 -5.16 11.95
CA SER A 2 17.77 -5.12 11.90
C SER A 2 17.25 -5.64 10.55
N ALA A 3 16.07 -6.26 10.53
CA ALA A 3 15.42 -6.70 9.29
C ALA A 3 14.96 -5.51 8.44
N SER A 4 14.38 -4.50 9.08
CA SER A 4 13.91 -3.27 8.44
C SER A 4 14.49 -2.03 9.13
N PRO A 5 14.85 -0.97 8.38
CA PRO A 5 15.21 0.32 8.96
C PRO A 5 14.05 0.91 9.77
N PRO A 6 14.32 1.67 10.86
CA PRO A 6 13.26 2.33 11.65
C PRO A 6 12.33 3.22 10.81
N PHE A 7 12.85 3.83 9.74
CA PHE A 7 12.04 4.63 8.82
C PHE A 7 10.95 3.82 8.12
N ILE A 8 11.26 2.60 7.64
CA ILE A 8 10.28 1.71 7.00
C ILE A 8 9.18 1.32 7.99
N MET A 9 9.56 0.99 9.22
CA MET A 9 8.61 0.67 10.31
C MET A 9 7.64 1.84 10.56
N VAL A 10 8.17 3.06 10.74
CA VAL A 10 7.34 4.25 10.97
C VAL A 10 6.46 4.54 9.75
N GLY A 11 7.01 4.42 8.54
CA GLY A 11 6.29 4.60 7.29
C GLY A 11 5.12 3.62 7.13
N GLY A 12 5.35 2.34 7.45
CA GLY A 12 4.31 1.30 7.44
C GLY A 12 3.20 1.57 8.46
N MET A 13 3.55 1.99 9.68
CA MET A 13 2.54 2.37 10.69
C MET A 13 1.71 3.57 10.25
N ALA A 14 2.35 4.60 9.67
CA ALA A 14 1.64 5.75 9.13
C ALA A 14 0.72 5.36 7.97
N GLN A 15 1.18 4.51 7.05
CA GLN A 15 0.38 3.97 5.95
C GLN A 15 -0.83 3.18 6.46
N MET A 16 -0.67 2.34 7.49
CA MET A 16 -1.77 1.63 8.12
C MET A 16 -2.86 2.59 8.62
N LEU A 17 -2.50 3.72 9.23
CA LEU A 17 -3.47 4.72 9.67
C LEU A 17 -4.26 5.31 8.51
N PHE A 18 -3.61 5.59 7.37
CA PHE A 18 -4.30 6.07 6.17
C PHE A 18 -5.24 5.02 5.58
N VAL A 19 -4.86 3.75 5.57
CA VAL A 19 -5.73 2.64 5.15
C VAL A 19 -6.95 2.54 6.05
N LEU A 20 -6.75 2.53 7.37
CA LEU A 20 -7.87 2.47 8.33
C LEU A 20 -8.81 3.67 8.16
N LEU A 21 -8.27 4.87 7.96
CA LEU A 21 -9.09 6.06 7.69
C LEU A 21 -9.91 5.90 6.40
N ALA A 22 -9.30 5.44 5.31
CA ALA A 22 -10.00 5.21 4.05
C ALA A 22 -11.11 4.15 4.20
N ILE A 23 -10.86 3.06 4.95
CA ILE A 23 -11.88 2.05 5.27
C ILE A 23 -13.02 2.67 6.07
N VAL A 24 -12.74 3.45 7.11
CA VAL A 24 -13.77 4.14 7.90
C VAL A 24 -14.59 5.09 7.04
N MET A 25 -13.96 5.80 6.09
CA MET A 25 -14.67 6.66 5.14
C MET A 25 -15.63 5.85 4.25
N VAL A 26 -15.20 4.68 3.77
CA VAL A 26 -16.05 3.76 2.97
C VAL A 26 -17.22 3.25 3.81
N LEU A 27 -16.96 2.78 5.05
CA LEU A 27 -18.00 2.29 5.95
C LEU A 27 -19.03 3.37 6.33
N LYS A 28 -18.60 4.63 6.40
CA LYS A 28 -19.47 5.79 6.64
C LYS A 28 -20.10 6.37 5.38
N GLN A 29 -19.92 5.74 4.22
CA GLN A 29 -20.42 6.22 2.93
C GLN A 29 -20.03 7.67 2.63
N HIS A 30 -18.82 8.06 3.03
CA HIS A 30 -18.35 9.43 2.86
C HIS A 30 -18.16 9.75 1.37
N ALA A 31 -18.58 10.94 0.91
CA ALA A 31 -18.53 11.32 -0.51
C ALA A 31 -17.12 11.25 -1.13
N ARG A 32 -16.07 11.42 -0.31
CA ARG A 32 -14.66 11.32 -0.74
C ARG A 32 -14.03 9.94 -0.54
N ALA A 33 -14.78 8.94 -0.06
CA ALA A 33 -14.27 7.59 0.16
C ALA A 33 -13.68 6.95 -1.10
N PRO A 34 -14.28 7.09 -2.30
CA PRO A 34 -13.70 6.55 -3.53
C PRO A 34 -12.33 7.18 -3.87
N GLN A 35 -12.19 8.49 -3.68
CA GLN A 35 -10.93 9.21 -3.91
C GLN A 35 -9.85 8.77 -2.91
N ALA A 36 -10.23 8.62 -1.63
CA ALA A 36 -9.34 8.13 -0.60
C ALA A 36 -8.86 6.70 -0.91
N ALA A 37 -9.75 5.81 -1.34
CA ALA A 37 -9.41 4.44 -1.73
C ALA A 37 -8.40 4.40 -2.90
N ILE A 38 -8.57 5.27 -3.91
CA ILE A 38 -7.62 5.40 -5.03
C ILE A 38 -6.24 5.84 -4.54
N ILE A 39 -6.18 6.95 -3.80
CA ILE A 39 -4.92 7.55 -3.36
C ILE A 39 -4.18 6.60 -2.41
N VAL A 40 -4.88 6.07 -1.42
CA VAL A 40 -4.28 5.18 -0.41
C VAL A 40 -3.92 3.83 -1.01
N GLY A 41 -4.78 3.27 -1.87
CA GLY A 41 -4.53 1.98 -2.50
C GLY A 41 -3.31 2.00 -3.42
N PHE A 42 -3.25 2.92 -4.39
CA PHE A 42 -2.08 3.05 -5.25
C PHE A 42 -0.85 3.55 -4.50
N GLY A 43 -1.02 4.50 -3.58
CA GLY A 43 0.07 5.00 -2.75
C GLY A 43 0.73 3.88 -1.94
N SER A 44 -0.07 3.04 -1.28
CA SER A 44 0.43 1.89 -0.52
C SER A 44 1.14 0.89 -1.44
N ALA A 45 0.53 0.55 -2.59
CA ALA A 45 1.14 -0.38 -3.55
C ALA A 45 2.51 0.12 -4.07
N LEU A 46 2.62 1.41 -4.40
CA LEU A 46 3.88 2.01 -4.85
C LEU A 46 4.92 2.02 -3.74
N VAL A 47 4.55 2.42 -2.53
CA VAL A 47 5.47 2.46 -1.38
C VAL A 47 5.98 1.07 -1.03
N PHE A 48 5.12 0.06 -0.97
CA PHE A 48 5.53 -1.33 -0.69
C PHE A 48 6.42 -1.89 -1.80
N THR A 49 6.09 -1.61 -3.06
CA THR A 49 6.93 -2.02 -4.19
C THR A 49 8.32 -1.41 -4.08
N TYR A 50 8.40 -0.10 -3.83
CA TYR A 50 9.67 0.61 -3.69
C TYR A 50 10.49 0.11 -2.49
N ALA A 51 9.87 -0.02 -1.33
CA ALA A 51 10.54 -0.40 -0.08
C ALA A 51 11.10 -1.83 -0.14
N HIS A 52 10.32 -2.77 -0.68
CA HIS A 52 10.62 -4.20 -0.57
C HIS A 52 11.08 -4.85 -1.89
N LEU A 53 10.52 -4.45 -3.04
CA LEU A 53 10.68 -5.22 -4.28
C LEU A 53 11.70 -4.63 -5.25
N LEU A 54 12.10 -3.37 -5.07
CA LEU A 54 13.13 -2.76 -5.90
C LEU A 54 14.54 -3.07 -5.39
N PRO A 55 15.55 -3.07 -6.28
CA PRO A 55 16.95 -3.05 -5.87
C PRO A 55 17.24 -1.89 -4.91
N THR A 56 18.19 -2.09 -4.01
CA THR A 56 18.59 -1.08 -3.04
C THR A 56 19.30 0.07 -3.76
N VAL A 57 18.65 1.23 -3.81
CA VAL A 57 19.22 2.49 -4.29
C VAL A 57 19.49 3.42 -3.10
N PHE A 58 18.61 3.39 -2.09
CA PHE A 58 18.72 4.20 -0.87
C PHE A 58 18.54 3.32 0.39
N PRO A 59 19.64 2.80 0.98
CA PRO A 59 19.58 1.79 2.05
C PRO A 59 18.79 2.17 3.31
N GLY A 60 18.61 3.47 3.59
CA GLY A 60 17.81 3.94 4.73
C GLY A 60 16.30 3.92 4.52
N TYR A 61 15.85 3.74 3.27
CA TYR A 61 14.45 3.86 2.85
C TYR A 61 13.92 2.58 2.22
N GLN A 62 14.68 1.49 2.30
CA GLN A 62 14.36 0.21 1.69
C GLN A 62 14.85 -0.92 2.61
N ASP A 63 14.10 -2.01 2.62
CA ASP A 63 14.47 -3.31 3.17
C ASP A 63 14.26 -4.34 2.05
N SER A 64 15.01 -4.13 0.96
CA SER A 64 14.89 -4.86 -0.30
C SER A 64 14.99 -6.37 -0.11
N PHE A 65 14.02 -7.10 -0.65
CA PHE A 65 13.97 -8.55 -0.66
C PHE A 65 14.86 -9.16 -1.75
N VAL A 66 15.25 -8.34 -2.73
CA VAL A 66 15.99 -8.78 -3.92
C VAL A 66 17.47 -8.38 -3.88
N SER A 67 17.84 -7.42 -3.04
CA SER A 67 19.24 -7.02 -2.85
C SER A 67 19.87 -7.72 -1.66
N PRO A 68 21.14 -8.14 -1.73
CA PRO A 68 21.88 -8.52 -0.54
C PRO A 68 21.92 -7.36 0.48
N PRO A 69 21.91 -7.65 1.79
CA PRO A 69 21.92 -8.98 2.42
C PRO A 69 20.54 -9.63 2.65
N HIS A 70 19.42 -9.05 2.20
CA HIS A 70 18.03 -9.55 2.39
C HIS A 70 17.80 -10.21 3.77
N ILE A 71 18.14 -9.47 4.83
CA ILE A 71 18.17 -9.96 6.21
C ILE A 71 16.76 -10.36 6.66
N ASN A 72 16.61 -11.62 7.10
CA ASN A 72 15.35 -12.16 7.64
C ASN A 72 14.16 -12.11 6.67
N VAL A 73 14.40 -12.05 5.36
CA VAL A 73 13.34 -12.17 4.34
C VAL A 73 12.91 -13.64 4.25
N THR A 74 11.63 -13.91 4.51
CA THR A 74 11.05 -15.26 4.49
C THR A 74 9.95 -15.36 3.45
N TRP A 75 9.43 -16.58 3.23
CA TRP A 75 8.23 -16.78 2.41
C TRP A 75 7.04 -15.95 2.91
N PHE A 76 6.92 -15.76 4.24
CA PHE A 76 5.84 -14.98 4.84
C PHE A 76 6.02 -13.48 4.54
N SER A 77 7.25 -12.98 4.56
CA SER A 77 7.56 -11.60 4.13
C SER A 77 7.08 -11.34 2.70
N TRP A 78 7.36 -12.27 1.78
CA TRP A 78 6.88 -12.22 0.39
C TRP A 78 5.36 -12.24 0.30
N PHE A 79 4.72 -13.17 1.02
CA PHE A 79 3.27 -13.29 1.05
C PHE A 79 2.60 -12.00 1.54
N SER A 80 3.10 -11.41 2.64
CA SER A 80 2.60 -10.15 3.18
C SER A 80 2.78 -9.00 2.20
N ALA A 81 3.97 -8.82 1.61
CA ALA A 81 4.23 -7.73 0.67
C ALA A 81 3.36 -7.83 -0.59
N LEU A 82 3.24 -9.02 -1.18
CA LEU A 82 2.41 -9.22 -2.36
C LEU A 82 0.91 -9.05 -2.05
N THR A 83 0.47 -9.49 -0.87
CA THR A 83 -0.90 -9.28 -0.42
C THR A 83 -1.18 -7.79 -0.24
N GLU A 84 -0.30 -7.04 0.41
CA GLU A 84 -0.48 -5.60 0.63
C GLU A 84 -0.55 -4.82 -0.69
N ILE A 85 0.34 -5.15 -1.64
CA ILE A 85 0.32 -4.56 -2.98
C ILE A 85 -0.99 -4.93 -3.69
N GLY A 86 -1.36 -6.21 -3.68
CA GLY A 86 -2.55 -6.71 -4.35
C GLY A 86 -3.84 -6.10 -3.81
N THR A 87 -4.00 -6.05 -2.49
CA THR A 87 -5.18 -5.45 -1.85
C THR A 87 -5.22 -3.94 -2.06
N GLY A 88 -4.07 -3.25 -2.02
CA GLY A 88 -3.97 -1.83 -2.36
C GLY A 88 -4.45 -1.54 -3.78
N LEU A 89 -4.02 -2.34 -4.76
CA LEU A 89 -4.48 -2.23 -6.15
C LEU A 89 -5.98 -2.50 -6.27
N VAL A 90 -6.50 -3.56 -5.66
CA VAL A 90 -7.94 -3.88 -5.66
C VAL A 90 -8.75 -2.75 -5.04
N PHE A 91 -8.30 -2.19 -3.93
CA PHE A 91 -8.98 -1.10 -3.25
C PHE A 91 -9.02 0.17 -4.10
N ALA A 92 -7.91 0.51 -4.76
CA ALA A 92 -7.86 1.63 -5.69
C ALA A 92 -8.75 1.41 -6.91
N MET A 93 -8.76 0.21 -7.49
CA MET A 93 -9.63 -0.14 -8.62
C MET A 93 -11.12 -0.05 -8.24
N ALA A 94 -11.49 -0.48 -7.04
CA ALA A 94 -12.85 -0.31 -6.53
C ALA A 94 -13.22 1.18 -6.41
N GLY A 95 -12.30 2.01 -5.91
CA GLY A 95 -12.49 3.47 -5.88
C GLY A 95 -12.68 4.08 -7.28
N ILE A 96 -11.88 3.66 -8.28
CA ILE A 96 -12.04 4.10 -9.69
C ILE A 96 -13.43 3.73 -10.21
N ARG A 97 -13.86 2.48 -9.99
CA ARG A 97 -15.17 2.00 -10.45
C ARG A 97 -16.29 2.86 -9.88
N GLU A 98 -16.24 3.16 -8.59
CA GLU A 98 -17.27 3.98 -7.95
C GLU A 98 -17.29 5.43 -8.46
N VAL A 99 -16.12 6.06 -8.63
CA VAL A 99 -16.03 7.40 -9.24
C VAL A 99 -16.65 7.41 -10.64
N ASN A 100 -16.43 6.35 -11.42
CA ASN A 100 -16.96 6.24 -12.77
C ASN A 100 -18.48 5.97 -12.79
N SER A 101 -19.00 5.16 -11.85
CA SER A 101 -20.44 4.92 -11.69
C SER A 101 -21.19 6.23 -11.41
N VAL A 102 -20.66 7.09 -10.54
CA VAL A 102 -21.24 8.41 -10.25
C VAL A 102 -21.18 9.34 -11.46
N ARG A 103 -20.13 9.24 -12.28
CA ARG A 103 -19.95 10.08 -13.48
C ARG A 103 -20.84 9.67 -14.67
N ASN A 104 -21.19 8.39 -14.78
CA ASN A 104 -22.03 7.85 -15.85
C ASN A 104 -23.35 7.27 -15.29
N PRO A 105 -24.33 8.11 -14.90
CA PRO A 105 -25.58 7.67 -14.28
C PRO A 105 -26.61 7.10 -15.27
N VAL A 106 -26.18 6.61 -16.45
CA VAL A 106 -27.07 6.32 -17.61
C VAL A 106 -27.39 4.82 -17.76
N LEU A 107 -27.07 4.01 -16.74
CA LEU A 107 -27.70 2.71 -16.48
C LEU A 107 -28.49 2.81 -15.18
#